data_AF-A0A442MF23-F1
#
_entry.id   AF-A0A442MF23-F1
#
_cell.length_a   1.000
_cell.length_b   1.000
_cell.length_c   1.000
_cell.angle_alpha   90.00
_cell.angle_beta   90.00
_cell.angle_gamma   90.00
#
_symmetry.space_group_name_H-M   'P 1'
#
loop_
_entity.id
_entity.type
_entity.pdbx_description
1 polymer ?
#
loop_
_entity_poly.entity_id
_entity_poly.type
_entity_poly.pdbx_seq_one_letter_code
_entity_poly.pdbx_strand_id
1 'polypeptide(L)'
;MRNRAPSPARIDREWPYQVALPDDLCTGRSFTLIREFCEERSLAPRKRLVQAIWPDHRYENWRLYCFADEASAQAFLERFPGVMFDPKRDRENGKAQGVWRRTGEYKRILDLGPLSVPEILRN
;
A
#
# COMPACT_ATOMS: atom_id res chain seq x y z
N MET A 1 -24.25 -15.02 -2.98
CA MET A 1 -24.28 -13.54 -2.93
C MET A 1 -23.08 -13.01 -3.71
N ARG A 2 -23.27 -12.17 -4.75
CA ARG A 2 -22.14 -11.57 -5.49
C ARG A 2 -21.45 -10.58 -4.56
N ASN A 3 -20.30 -10.96 -4.01
CA ASN A 3 -19.46 -10.09 -3.19
C ASN A 3 -18.83 -9.03 -4.10
N ARG A 4 -19.60 -8.01 -4.48
CA ARG A 4 -19.14 -6.93 -5.35
C ARG A 4 -18.11 -6.15 -4.54
N ALA A 5 -16.84 -6.23 -4.96
CA ALA A 5 -15.78 -5.45 -4.33
C ALA A 5 -16.24 -3.97 -4.23
N PRO A 6 -16.07 -3.33 -3.06
CA PRO A 6 -16.49 -1.94 -2.89
C PRO A 6 -15.81 -1.06 -3.93
N SER A 7 -16.53 -0.07 -4.45
CA SER A 7 -15.96 0.84 -5.43
C SER A 7 -14.78 1.61 -4.82
N PRO A 8 -13.79 2.03 -5.63
CA PRO A 8 -12.68 2.86 -5.18
C PRO A 8 -13.06 4.03 -4.26
N ALA A 9 -14.06 4.81 -4.64
CA ALA A 9 -14.56 5.94 -3.85
C ALA A 9 -15.19 5.52 -2.52
N ARG A 10 -15.84 4.36 -2.49
CA ARG A 10 -16.39 3.78 -1.26
C ARG A 10 -15.25 3.35 -0.32
N ILE A 11 -14.18 2.78 -0.87
CA ILE A 11 -12.98 2.43 -0.10
C ILE A 11 -12.34 3.68 0.51
N ASP A 12 -12.13 4.73 -0.28
CA ASP A 12 -11.51 5.97 0.19
C ASP A 12 -12.34 6.69 1.27
N ARG A 13 -13.66 6.43 1.35
CA ARG A 13 -14.56 6.99 2.36
C ARG A 13 -14.64 6.15 3.64
N GLU A 14 -14.78 4.84 3.52
CA GLU A 14 -14.96 3.92 4.65
C GLU A 14 -13.62 3.46 5.25
N TRP A 15 -12.53 3.50 4.48
CA TRP A 15 -11.16 3.18 4.90
C TRP A 15 -10.18 4.28 4.48
N PRO A 16 -10.26 5.47 5.11
CA PRO A 16 -9.45 6.62 4.71
C PRO A 16 -7.98 6.50 5.10
N TYR A 17 -7.64 5.68 6.10
CA TYR A 17 -6.27 5.51 6.58
C TYR A 17 -5.56 4.46 5.74
N GLN A 18 -4.81 4.89 4.72
CA GLN A 18 -4.16 3.99 3.77
C GLN A 18 -2.64 4.00 3.99
N VAL A 19 -2.05 2.81 4.09
CA VAL A 19 -0.60 2.62 4.15
C VAL A 19 -0.14 1.99 2.84
N ALA A 20 0.81 2.62 2.17
CA ALA A 20 1.39 2.16 0.92
C ALA A 20 2.70 1.41 1.17
N LEU A 21 2.81 0.21 0.58
CA LEU A 21 4.03 -0.59 0.53
C LEU A 21 4.37 -0.89 -0.95
N PRO A 22 5.65 -0.94 -1.35
CA PRO A 22 6.04 -1.43 -2.68
C PRO A 22 5.46 -2.83 -2.93
N ASP A 23 4.87 -3.04 -4.11
CA ASP A 23 4.17 -4.30 -4.41
C ASP A 23 5.12 -5.51 -4.46
N ASP A 24 6.36 -5.29 -4.92
CA ASP A 24 7.43 -6.30 -4.94
C ASP A 24 7.77 -6.82 -3.54
N LEU A 25 7.66 -5.96 -2.51
CA LEU A 25 7.84 -6.32 -1.11
C LEU A 25 6.64 -7.09 -0.53
N CYS A 26 5.49 -7.06 -1.20
CA CYS A 26 4.26 -7.70 -0.74
C CYS A 26 4.07 -9.10 -1.33
N THR A 27 5.16 -9.85 -1.53
CA THR A 27 5.18 -11.18 -2.16
C THR A 27 5.80 -12.25 -1.25
N GLY A 28 5.58 -13.53 -1.55
CA GLY A 28 6.22 -14.67 -0.89
C GLY A 28 6.15 -14.65 0.65
N ARG A 29 7.32 -14.73 1.30
CA ARG A 29 7.44 -14.70 2.77
C ARG A 29 6.93 -13.40 3.36
N SER A 30 7.23 -12.27 2.73
CA SER A 30 6.79 -10.94 3.17
C SER A 30 5.27 -10.81 3.14
N PHE A 31 4.59 -11.38 2.12
CA PHE A 31 3.13 -11.46 2.09
C PHE A 31 2.56 -12.27 3.26
N THR A 32 3.21 -13.38 3.60
CA THR A 32 2.78 -14.25 4.72
C THR A 32 2.89 -13.51 6.05
N LEU A 33 4.00 -12.79 6.29
CA LEU A 33 4.19 -11.97 7.49
C LEU A 33 3.14 -10.88 7.62
N ILE A 34 2.79 -10.19 6.52
CA ILE A 34 1.75 -9.17 6.51
C ILE A 34 0.39 -9.79 6.85
N ARG A 35 0.08 -10.95 6.26
CA ARG A 35 -1.19 -11.66 6.50
C ARG A 35 -1.31 -12.11 7.96
N GLU A 36 -0.27 -12.74 8.51
CA GLU A 36 -0.25 -13.20 9.90
C GLU A 36 -0.42 -12.04 10.88
N PHE A 37 0.30 -10.93 10.67
CA PHE A 37 0.13 -9.72 11.48
C PHE A 37 -1.32 -9.20 11.48
N CYS A 38 -1.96 -9.20 10.30
CA CYS A 38 -3.36 -8.80 10.20
C CYS A 38 -4.29 -9.80 10.90
N GLU A 39 -4.07 -11.12 10.74
CA GLU A 39 -4.89 -12.17 11.36
C GLU A 39 -4.79 -12.15 12.89
N GLU A 40 -3.58 -12.05 13.44
CA GLU A 40 -3.33 -11.97 14.90
C GLU A 40 -4.05 -10.80 15.57
N ARG A 41 -4.17 -9.68 14.84
CA ARG A 41 -4.83 -8.46 15.33
C ARG A 41 -6.28 -8.33 14.88
N SER A 42 -6.84 -9.37 14.23
CA SER A 42 -8.19 -9.36 13.66
C SER A 42 -8.44 -8.17 12.70
N LEU A 43 -7.38 -7.71 12.03
CA LEU A 43 -7.44 -6.65 11.03
C LEU A 43 -7.81 -7.22 9.67
N ALA A 44 -8.81 -6.63 9.04
CA ALA A 44 -9.23 -6.98 7.68
C ALA A 44 -9.07 -5.78 6.72
N PRO A 45 -7.83 -5.29 6.48
CA PRO A 45 -7.62 -4.14 5.60
C PRO A 45 -8.06 -4.45 4.18
N ARG A 46 -8.65 -3.44 3.52
CA ARG A 46 -8.91 -3.51 2.08
C ARG A 46 -7.60 -3.28 1.34
N LYS A 47 -7.34 -4.09 0.31
CA LYS A 47 -6.13 -3.98 -0.49
C LYS A 47 -6.45 -3.28 -1.81
N ARG A 48 -5.60 -2.35 -2.20
CA ARG A 48 -5.65 -1.70 -3.52
C ARG A 48 -4.26 -1.63 -4.12
N LEU A 49 -4.19 -1.39 -5.42
CA LEU A 49 -2.96 -1.06 -6.12
C LEU A 49 -3.02 0.40 -6.58
N VAL A 50 -1.88 1.07 -6.50
CA VAL A 50 -1.64 2.39 -7.09
C VAL A 50 -0.30 2.35 -7.81
N GLN A 51 -0.23 3.00 -8.98
CA GLN A 51 1.03 3.17 -9.68
C GLN A 51 1.65 4.50 -9.24
N ALA A 52 2.82 4.41 -8.62
CA ALA A 52 3.64 5.56 -8.30
C ALA A 52 4.49 5.92 -9.53
N ILE A 53 4.52 7.20 -9.90
CA ILE A 53 5.30 7.71 -11.04
C ILE A 53 6.20 8.84 -10.55
N TRP A 54 7.48 8.79 -10.92
CA TRP A 54 8.50 9.78 -10.60
C TRP A 54 8.75 10.76 -11.75
N PRO A 55 9.38 11.92 -11.49
CA PRO A 55 9.67 12.93 -12.51
C PRO A 55 10.54 12.42 -13.67
N ASP A 56 11.35 11.39 -13.44
CA ASP A 56 12.19 10.73 -14.46
C ASP A 56 11.43 9.68 -15.29
N HIS A 57 10.09 9.68 -15.22
CA HIS A 57 9.19 8.76 -15.90
C HIS A 57 9.30 7.29 -15.46
N ARG A 58 10.08 7.00 -14.41
CA ARG A 58 10.04 5.67 -13.77
C ARG A 58 8.73 5.51 -13.03
N TYR A 59 8.23 4.28 -13.02
CA TYR A 59 7.02 3.93 -12.30
C TYR A 59 7.19 2.63 -11.52
N GLU A 60 6.45 2.52 -10.43
CA GLU A 60 6.45 1.34 -9.58
C GLU A 60 5.03 1.08 -9.07
N ASN A 61 4.65 -0.19 -8.94
CA ASN A 61 3.37 -0.56 -8.36
C ASN A 61 3.49 -0.61 -6.83
N TRP A 62 2.54 0.01 -6.15
CA TRP A 62 2.45 0.06 -4.70
C TRP A 62 1.11 -0.51 -4.25
N ARG A 63 1.16 -1.38 -3.23
CA ARG A 63 0.00 -1.97 -2.59
C ARG A 63 -0.42 -1.12 -1.41
N LEU A 64 -1.66 -0.67 -1.44
CA LEU A 64 -2.31 0.07 -0.37
C LEU A 64 -3.05 -0.89 0.54
N TYR A 65 -2.81 -0.77 1.84
CA TYR A 65 -3.58 -1.40 2.89
C TYR A 65 -4.45 -0.32 3.53
N CYS A 66 -5.76 -0.39 3.29
CA CYS A 66 -6.74 0.60 3.72
C CYS A 66 -7.43 0.13 5.00
N PHE A 67 -7.34 0.94 6.05
CA PHE A 67 -7.90 0.72 7.37
C PHE A 67 -9.01 1.72 7.67
N ALA A 68 -9.99 1.28 8.47
CA ALA A 68 -11.14 2.11 8.85
C ALA A 68 -10.77 3.10 9.96
N ASP A 69 -9.83 2.69 10.81
CA ASP A 69 -9.36 3.44 11.96
C ASP A 69 -7.85 3.75 11.86
N GLU A 70 -7.47 4.89 12.42
CA GLU A 70 -6.09 5.38 12.42
C GLU A 70 -5.15 4.48 13.23
N ALA A 71 -5.62 3.96 14.37
CA ALA A 71 -4.83 3.13 15.26
C ALA A 71 -4.34 1.84 14.57
N SER A 72 -5.19 1.19 13.78
CA SER A 72 -4.80 0.01 12.99
C SER A 72 -3.81 0.36 11.90
N ALA A 73 -3.99 1.50 11.21
CA ALA A 73 -3.04 1.97 10.21
C ALA A 73 -1.67 2.31 10.83
N GLN A 74 -1.66 2.95 12.00
CA GLN A 74 -0.45 3.29 12.73
C GLN A 74 0.26 2.02 13.23
N ALA A 75 -0.45 1.08 13.84
CA ALA A 75 0.13 -0.19 14.26
C ALA A 75 0.72 -0.98 13.09
N PHE A 76 0.07 -0.92 11.92
CA PHE A 76 0.61 -1.50 10.69
C PHE A 76 1.86 -0.76 10.21
N LEU A 77 1.88 0.57 10.24
CA LEU A 77 3.01 1.41 9.85
C LEU A 77 4.23 1.20 10.78
N GLU A 78 4.01 1.04 12.08
CA GLU A 78 5.06 0.73 13.06
C GLU A 78 5.73 -0.61 12.78
N ARG A 79 4.94 -1.61 12.35
CA ARG A 79 5.46 -2.95 12.02
C ARG A 79 6.12 -2.98 10.63
N PHE A 80 5.52 -2.29 9.67
CA PHE A 80 5.90 -2.26 8.26
C PHE A 80 6.10 -0.79 7.86
N PRO A 81 7.34 -0.26 7.83
CA PRO A 81 7.62 1.16 7.69
C PRO A 81 7.38 1.66 6.25
N GLY A 82 6.14 1.58 5.80
CA GLY A 82 5.65 2.08 4.53
C GLY A 82 5.45 3.58 4.51
N VAL A 83 4.62 4.04 3.58
CA VAL A 83 4.30 5.46 3.43
C VAL A 83 2.81 5.66 3.67
N MET A 84 2.44 6.60 4.54
CA MET A 84 1.05 7.02 4.67
C MET A 84 0.57 7.63 3.35
N PHE A 85 -0.56 7.15 2.85
CA PHE A 85 -1.13 7.56 1.58
C PHE A 85 -2.48 8.25 1.82
N ASP A 86 -2.59 9.51 1.40
CA ASP A 86 -3.83 10.26 1.43
C ASP A 86 -4.49 10.21 0.03
N PRO A 87 -5.58 9.45 -0.15
CA PRO A 87 -6.23 9.30 -1.44
C PRO A 87 -6.74 10.61 -2.05
N LYS A 88 -6.98 11.66 -1.24
CA LYS A 88 -7.44 12.97 -1.72
C LYS A 88 -6.30 13.83 -2.25
N ARG A 89 -5.10 13.70 -1.67
CA ARG A 89 -3.93 14.53 -2.00
C ARG A 89 -2.95 13.82 -2.94
N ASP A 90 -2.68 12.55 -2.69
CA ASP A 90 -1.63 11.79 -3.35
C ASP A 90 -2.08 11.21 -4.70
N ARG A 91 -3.35 10.83 -4.81
CA ARG A 91 -3.89 10.29 -6.06
C ARG A 91 -4.23 11.45 -6.98
N GLU A 92 -3.78 11.43 -8.24
CA GLU A 92 -3.93 12.53 -9.22
C GLU A 92 -5.25 13.30 -9.08
N ASN A 93 -5.21 14.47 -8.41
CA ASN A 93 -6.36 15.33 -8.12
C ASN A 93 -7.56 14.64 -7.43
N GLY A 94 -7.31 13.67 -6.53
CA GLY A 94 -8.33 12.90 -5.83
C GLY A 94 -9.08 11.90 -6.70
N LYS A 95 -8.61 11.61 -7.93
CA LYS A 95 -9.25 10.62 -8.81
C LYS A 95 -9.18 9.24 -8.19
N ALA A 96 -10.31 8.54 -8.13
CA ALA A 96 -10.36 7.21 -7.51
C ALA A 96 -9.49 6.14 -8.20
N GLN A 97 -9.08 6.35 -9.45
CA GLN A 97 -8.15 5.51 -10.23
C GLN A 97 -6.99 6.33 -10.84
N GLY A 98 -6.45 7.30 -10.10
CA GLY A 98 -5.29 8.08 -10.52
C GLY A 98 -3.94 7.46 -10.15
N VAL A 99 -2.89 7.91 -10.83
CA VAL A 99 -1.50 7.63 -10.46
C VAL A 99 -1.10 8.44 -9.22
N TRP A 100 -0.14 7.92 -8.46
CA TRP A 100 0.49 8.67 -7.38
C TRP A 100 1.74 9.36 -7.91
N ARG A 101 1.69 10.68 -8.06
CA ARG A 101 2.84 11.45 -8.52
C ARG A 101 3.80 11.65 -7.35
N ARG A 102 4.96 11.00 -7.42
CA ARG A 102 6.01 11.12 -6.41
C ARG A 102 6.84 12.37 -6.70
N THR A 103 7.32 12.99 -5.64
CA THR A 103 8.28 14.10 -5.69
C THR A 103 9.66 13.57 -5.31
N GLY A 104 10.70 14.01 -6.02
CA GLY A 104 12.09 13.64 -5.73
C GLY A 104 12.63 12.51 -6.61
N GLU A 105 13.79 11.98 -6.23
CA GLU A 105 14.50 10.94 -6.97
C GLU A 105 13.87 9.56 -6.73
N TYR A 106 13.77 8.74 -7.78
CA TYR A 106 13.40 7.34 -7.64
C TYR A 106 14.52 6.56 -6.95
N LYS A 107 14.18 5.91 -5.84
CA LYS A 107 15.04 4.94 -5.16
C LYS A 107 14.26 3.66 -4.97
N ARG A 108 14.74 2.58 -5.59
CA ARG A 108 14.15 1.25 -5.44
C ARG A 108 14.31 0.77 -4.00
N ILE A 109 13.20 0.44 -3.35
CA ILE A 109 13.20 -0.06 -1.97
C ILE A 109 13.26 -1.59 -2.04
N LEU A 110 14.41 -2.16 -1.67
CA LEU A 110 14.63 -3.61 -1.65
C LEU A 110 14.30 -4.23 -0.29
N ASP A 111 14.37 -3.44 0.78
CA ASP A 111 14.20 -3.88 2.15
C ASP A 111 13.47 -2.79 2.94
N LEU A 112 12.47 -3.19 3.73
CA LEU A 112 11.58 -2.29 4.47
C LEU A 112 11.16 -2.94 5.78
N GLY A 113 11.94 -2.70 6.83
CA GLY A 113 11.75 -3.34 8.14
C GLY A 113 11.82 -4.87 8.01
N PRO A 114 10.76 -5.63 8.35
CA PRO A 114 10.75 -7.10 8.20
C PRO A 114 10.52 -7.57 6.76
N LEU A 115 10.18 -6.67 5.83
CA LEU A 115 9.86 -6.99 4.45
C LEU A 115 11.12 -6.89 3.61
N SER A 116 11.29 -7.84 2.72
CA SER A 116 12.46 -7.94 1.86
C SER A 116 12.00 -8.44 0.49
N VAL A 117 12.51 -7.83 -0.58
CA VAL A 117 12.22 -8.26 -1.95
C VAL A 117 12.89 -9.62 -2.11
N PRO A 118 12.19 -10.68 -2.56
CA PRO A 118 12.81 -11.97 -2.81
C PRO A 118 14.05 -11.84 -3.73
N GLU A 119 15.12 -12.59 -3.46
CA GLU A 119 16.37 -12.49 -4.24
C GLU A 119 16.15 -12.66 -5.75
N ILE A 120 15.21 -13.52 -6.15
CA ILE A 120 14.85 -13.73 -7.55
C ILE A 120 14.28 -12.48 -8.25
N LEU A 121 13.79 -11.50 -7.50
CA LEU A 121 13.23 -10.24 -8.00
C LEU A 121 14.21 -9.05 -7.87
N ARG A 122 15.42 -9.26 -7.33
CA ARG A 122 16.42 -8.20 -7.12
C ARG A 122 17.26 -7.86 -8.35
N ASN A 123 17.33 -8.76 -9.34
CA ASN A 123 18.11 -8.60 -10.57
C ASN A 123 17.44 -7.70 -11.60
#